data_AF-A0A1W9N306-F1
#
_entry.id   AF-A0A1W9N306-F1
#
_cell.length_a   1.000
_cell.length_b   1.000
_cell.length_c   1.000
_cell.angle_alpha   90.00
_cell.angle_beta   90.00
_cell.angle_gamma   90.00
#
_symmetry.space_group_name_H-M   'P 1'
#
loop_
_entity.id
_entity.type
_entity.pdbx_description
1 polymer ?
#
loop_
_entity_poly.entity_id
_entity_poly.type
_entity_poly.pdbx_seq_one_letter_code
_entity_poly.pdbx_strand_id
1 'polypeptide(L)'
;MSLLHPTDRRLHKGDAMIIRQTRCIAIMLMLFFSVMACSTISPFNQRAYEQATSLKAEALMLMDKATNPYSEYQSEVESLRLNLEKAYQYAKGLPKNEITTRQFEILKDPGRNSLGGFLKKWEEESALSAGFVEGAAGLISDGFDTIIELESGKRKPEEISNR
;
A
#
# COMPACT_ATOMS: atom_id res chain seq x y z
N MET A 1 76.43 22.34 5.96
CA MET A 1 75.97 22.44 7.36
C MET A 1 74.48 22.74 7.31
N SER A 2 73.67 21.76 7.75
CA SER A 2 72.26 21.84 8.19
C SER A 2 71.58 20.50 7.86
N LEU A 3 71.59 19.62 8.86
CA LEU A 3 71.04 18.28 8.85
C LEU A 3 69.50 18.35 8.91
N LEU A 4 68.84 17.49 8.11
CA LEU A 4 67.42 17.17 8.19
C LEU A 4 67.07 16.68 9.60
N HIS A 5 66.05 17.29 10.21
CA HIS A 5 65.46 16.83 11.46
C HIS A 5 64.35 15.81 11.13
N PRO A 6 64.41 14.55 11.62
CA PRO A 6 63.24 13.69 11.60
C PRO A 6 62.33 14.08 12.77
N THR A 7 61.07 14.36 12.46
CA THR A 7 59.99 14.53 13.43
C THR A 7 59.66 13.18 14.06
N ASP A 8 60.04 13.00 15.32
CA ASP A 8 59.71 11.84 16.15
C ASP A 8 58.20 11.84 16.47
N ARG A 9 57.42 11.13 15.65
CA ARG A 9 56.00 10.89 15.91
C ARG A 9 55.84 9.67 16.82
N ARG A 10 56.26 9.78 18.08
CA ARG A 10 55.94 8.80 19.12
C ARG A 10 54.47 8.93 19.51
N LEU A 11 53.63 8.07 18.95
CA LEU A 11 52.26 7.87 19.45
C LEU A 11 52.36 7.36 20.89
N HIS A 12 51.86 8.13 21.86
CA HIS A 12 51.84 7.68 23.25
C HIS A 12 50.83 6.54 23.40
N LYS A 13 51.13 5.53 24.24
CA LYS A 13 50.23 4.38 24.52
C LYS A 13 48.81 4.81 24.91
N GLY A 14 48.64 5.98 25.52
CA GLY A 14 47.34 6.58 25.83
C GLY A 14 46.51 6.91 24.59
N ASP A 15 47.14 7.41 23.53
CA ASP A 15 46.47 7.75 22.27
C ASP A 15 45.95 6.51 21.56
N ALA A 16 46.73 5.42 21.54
CA ALA A 16 46.31 4.14 20.99
C ALA A 16 45.12 3.51 21.74
N MET A 17 45.06 3.71 23.07
CA MET A 17 43.95 3.22 23.91
C MET A 17 42.67 4.04 23.69
N ILE A 18 42.77 5.36 23.61
CA ILE A 18 41.65 6.28 23.31
C ILE A 18 41.09 6.03 21.90
N ILE A 19 41.96 5.80 20.91
CA ILE A 19 41.58 5.46 19.53
C ILE A 19 40.85 4.09 19.49
N ARG A 20 41.32 3.09 20.25
CA ARG A 20 40.64 1.78 20.33
C ARG A 20 39.26 1.89 21.00
N GLN A 21 39.14 2.72 22.03
CA GLN A 21 37.89 2.93 22.76
C GLN A 21 36.84 3.69 21.92
N THR A 22 37.25 4.75 21.21
CA THR A 22 36.36 5.48 20.28
C THR A 22 35.90 4.62 19.10
N ARG A 23 36.77 3.73 18.57
CA ARG A 23 36.39 2.76 17.53
C ARG A 23 35.37 1.75 18.01
N CYS A 24 35.52 1.22 19.23
CA CYS A 24 34.53 0.30 19.81
C CYS A 24 33.17 0.99 20.06
N ILE A 25 33.18 2.22 20.56
CA ILE A 25 31.97 3.01 20.78
C ILE A 25 31.26 3.29 19.44
N ALA A 26 32.01 3.68 18.40
CA ALA A 26 31.45 3.90 17.06
C ALA A 26 30.83 2.64 16.46
N ILE A 27 31.47 1.47 16.63
CA ILE A 27 30.93 0.17 16.17
C ILE A 27 29.67 -0.20 16.95
N MET A 28 29.66 -0.01 18.27
CA MET A 28 28.48 -0.27 19.12
C MET A 28 27.32 0.65 18.76
N LEU A 29 27.57 1.94 18.49
CA LEU A 29 26.55 2.88 18.03
C LEU A 29 26.01 2.50 16.64
N MET A 30 26.88 2.12 15.70
CA MET A 30 26.45 1.66 14.37
C MET A 30 25.59 0.39 14.43
N LEU A 31 25.95 -0.57 15.29
CA LEU A 31 25.14 -1.76 15.57
C LEU A 31 23.81 -1.40 16.22
N PHE A 32 23.78 -0.46 17.17
CA PHE A 32 22.55 -0.01 17.82
C PHE A 32 21.59 0.69 16.85
N PHE A 33 22.10 1.47 15.88
CA PHE A 33 21.25 2.07 14.84
C PHE A 33 20.71 1.05 13.84
N SER A 34 21.40 -0.07 13.61
CA SER A 34 20.96 -1.10 12.65
C SER A 34 19.72 -1.89 13.11
N VAL A 35 19.44 -1.97 14.41
CA VAL A 35 18.28 -2.69 14.96
C VAL A 35 16.99 -1.86 14.99
N MET A 36 17.03 -0.58 14.62
CA MET A 36 15.85 0.31 14.59
C MET A 36 15.08 0.29 13.26
N ALA A 37 15.36 -0.66 12.35
CA ALA A 37 14.62 -0.82 11.11
C ALA A 37 13.18 -1.32 11.37
N CYS A 38 12.31 -0.41 11.81
CA CYS A 38 10.88 -0.65 11.94
C CYS A 38 10.28 -0.90 10.55
N SER A 39 9.44 -1.92 10.39
CA SER A 39 8.79 -2.17 9.10
C SER A 39 7.90 -0.99 8.71
N THR A 40 7.94 -0.54 7.47
CA THR A 40 7.16 0.62 7.00
C THR A 40 5.83 0.24 6.36
N ILE A 41 5.54 -1.06 6.25
CA ILE A 41 4.34 -1.60 5.61
C ILE A 41 3.57 -2.54 6.54
N SER A 42 2.24 -2.51 6.45
CA SER A 42 1.34 -3.47 7.09
C SER A 42 1.76 -4.92 6.78
N PRO A 43 1.63 -5.86 7.73
CA PRO A 43 1.63 -7.29 7.42
C PRO A 43 0.50 -7.65 6.46
N PHE A 44 0.65 -8.78 5.77
CA PHE A 44 -0.40 -9.40 4.97
C PHE A 44 -1.62 -9.71 5.83
N ASN A 45 -2.80 -9.47 5.25
CA ASN A 45 -4.08 -9.74 5.86
C ASN A 45 -4.99 -10.47 4.85
N GLN A 46 -5.25 -11.76 5.13
CA GLN A 46 -6.08 -12.62 4.28
C GLN A 46 -7.46 -12.04 4.01
N ARG A 47 -8.09 -11.43 5.03
CA ARG A 47 -9.43 -10.84 4.89
C ARG A 47 -9.42 -9.62 3.97
N ALA A 48 -8.39 -8.76 4.08
CA ALA A 48 -8.27 -7.61 3.18
C ALA A 48 -8.09 -8.04 1.72
N TYR A 49 -7.29 -9.09 1.50
CA TYR A 49 -7.08 -9.68 0.18
C TYR A 49 -8.37 -10.23 -0.41
N GLU A 50 -9.08 -11.08 0.35
CA GLU A 50 -10.34 -11.68 -0.07
C GLU A 50 -11.42 -10.63 -0.35
N GLN A 51 -11.50 -9.58 0.48
CA GLN A 51 -12.42 -8.47 0.26
C GLN A 51 -12.13 -7.74 -1.06
N ALA A 52 -10.86 -7.47 -1.37
CA ALA A 52 -10.48 -6.81 -2.62
C ALA A 52 -10.78 -7.68 -3.84
N THR A 53 -10.45 -8.97 -3.81
CA THR A 53 -10.72 -9.89 -4.92
C THR A 53 -12.21 -10.10 -5.15
N SER A 54 -12.99 -10.20 -4.07
CA SER A 54 -14.44 -10.42 -4.15
C SER A 54 -15.14 -9.17 -4.69
N LEU A 55 -14.79 -7.99 -4.18
CA LEU A 55 -15.31 -6.71 -4.68
C LEU A 55 -14.97 -6.48 -6.15
N LYS A 56 -13.78 -6.87 -6.61
CA LYS A 56 -13.43 -6.81 -8.03
C LYS A 56 -14.43 -7.61 -8.87
N ALA A 57 -14.65 -8.88 -8.49
CA ALA A 57 -15.56 -9.75 -9.23
C ALA A 57 -17.01 -9.22 -9.20
N GLU A 58 -17.51 -8.82 -8.02
CA GLU A 58 -18.84 -8.24 -7.86
C GLU A 58 -19.02 -6.97 -8.70
N ALA A 59 -18.04 -6.06 -8.67
CA ALA A 59 -18.08 -4.83 -9.44
C ALA A 59 -18.13 -5.10 -10.94
N LEU A 60 -17.23 -5.92 -11.47
CA LEU A 60 -17.17 -6.20 -12.91
C LEU A 60 -18.46 -6.88 -13.41
N MET A 61 -18.99 -7.86 -12.64
CA MET A 61 -20.26 -8.51 -12.99
C MET A 61 -21.45 -7.54 -13.00
N LEU A 62 -21.47 -6.57 -12.09
CA LEU A 62 -22.53 -5.56 -12.04
C LEU A 62 -22.38 -4.52 -13.16
N MET A 63 -21.14 -4.12 -13.46
CA MET A 63 -20.85 -3.20 -14.56
C MET A 63 -21.32 -3.75 -15.91
N ASP A 64 -21.18 -5.05 -16.15
CA ASP A 64 -21.70 -5.73 -17.35
C ASP A 64 -23.22 -5.57 -17.52
N LYS A 65 -23.96 -5.19 -16.47
CA LYS A 65 -25.40 -4.94 -16.51
C LYS A 65 -25.76 -3.49 -16.80
N ALA A 66 -24.79 -2.58 -16.83
CA ALA A 66 -25.03 -1.14 -16.89
C ALA A 66 -25.56 -0.63 -18.24
N THR A 67 -25.71 -1.50 -19.24
CA THR A 67 -26.47 -1.18 -20.47
C THR A 67 -27.99 -1.26 -20.25
N ASN A 68 -28.44 -1.75 -19.10
CA ASN A 68 -29.84 -1.80 -18.69
C ASN A 68 -30.17 -0.64 -17.74
N PRO A 69 -31.47 -0.34 -17.52
CA PRO A 69 -31.90 0.70 -16.58
C PRO A 69 -31.36 0.49 -15.16
N TYR A 70 -30.77 1.53 -14.59
CA TYR A 70 -30.20 1.55 -13.24
C TYR A 70 -31.22 1.09 -12.18
N SER A 71 -32.49 1.47 -12.36
CA SER A 71 -33.58 1.10 -11.46
C SER A 71 -33.76 -0.40 -11.28
N GLU A 72 -33.37 -1.22 -12.27
CA GLU A 72 -33.45 -2.68 -12.18
C GLU A 72 -32.37 -3.28 -11.26
N TYR A 73 -31.29 -2.55 -11.00
CA TYR A 73 -30.10 -3.02 -10.28
C TYR A 73 -29.73 -2.13 -9.09
N GLN A 74 -30.62 -1.22 -8.68
CA GLN A 74 -30.36 -0.23 -7.64
C GLN A 74 -29.94 -0.90 -6.32
N SER A 75 -30.58 -2.01 -5.94
CA SER A 75 -30.24 -2.74 -4.72
C SER A 75 -28.82 -3.31 -4.74
N GLU A 76 -28.39 -3.82 -5.88
CA GLU A 76 -27.07 -4.39 -6.10
C GLU A 76 -26.00 -3.31 -6.09
N VAL A 77 -26.28 -2.14 -6.68
CA VAL A 77 -25.41 -0.97 -6.61
C VAL A 77 -25.24 -0.50 -5.17
N GLU A 78 -26.32 -0.39 -4.40
CA GLU A 78 -26.25 0.01 -2.99
C GLU A 78 -25.51 -1.02 -2.13
N SER A 79 -25.71 -2.31 -2.39
CA SER A 79 -24.96 -3.39 -1.76
C SER A 79 -23.46 -3.29 -2.06
N LEU A 80 -23.10 -3.07 -3.34
CA LEU A 80 -21.71 -2.91 -3.77
C LEU A 80 -21.06 -1.69 -3.11
N ARG A 81 -21.75 -0.53 -3.08
CA ARG A 81 -21.29 0.69 -2.40
C ARG A 81 -21.03 0.43 -0.92
N LEU A 82 -21.94 -0.25 -0.24
CA LEU A 82 -21.80 -0.61 1.17
C LEU A 82 -20.61 -1.55 1.40
N ASN A 83 -20.44 -2.58 0.58
CA ASN A 83 -19.34 -3.53 0.70
C ASN A 83 -17.99 -2.87 0.40
N LEU A 84 -17.94 -1.97 -0.59
CA LEU A 84 -16.76 -1.17 -0.90
C LEU A 84 -16.36 -0.27 0.27
N GLU A 85 -17.32 0.40 0.90
CA GLU A 85 -17.06 1.23 2.09
C GLU A 85 -16.61 0.37 3.28
N LYS A 86 -17.20 -0.81 3.50
CA LYS A 86 -16.73 -1.75 4.53
C LYS A 86 -15.27 -2.19 4.30
N ALA A 87 -14.89 -2.50 3.07
CA ALA A 87 -13.51 -2.86 2.74
C ALA A 87 -12.55 -1.68 2.92
N TYR A 88 -12.95 -0.47 2.52
CA TYR A 88 -12.18 0.76 2.79
C TYR A 88 -11.94 0.96 4.29
N GLN A 89 -12.99 0.89 5.11
CA GLN A 89 -12.87 1.08 6.56
C GLN A 89 -12.01 -0.01 7.20
N TYR A 90 -12.13 -1.26 6.73
CA TYR A 90 -11.29 -2.35 7.18
C TYR A 90 -9.81 -2.08 6.85
N ALA A 91 -9.50 -1.75 5.59
CA ALA A 91 -8.15 -1.43 5.16
C ALA A 91 -7.56 -0.23 5.93
N LYS A 92 -8.36 0.80 6.18
CA LYS A 92 -7.99 2.00 6.96
C LYS A 92 -7.67 1.68 8.42
N GLY A 93 -8.32 0.68 8.99
CA GLY A 93 -8.07 0.22 10.36
C GLY A 93 -6.78 -0.58 10.53
N LEU A 94 -6.14 -1.01 9.43
CA LEU A 94 -4.87 -1.74 9.49
C LEU A 94 -3.68 -0.79 9.68
N PRO A 95 -2.71 -1.14 10.54
CA PRO A 95 -1.54 -0.29 10.78
C PRO A 95 -0.65 -0.23 9.53
N LYS A 96 -0.13 0.95 9.19
CA LYS A 96 0.82 1.15 8.08
C LYS A 96 0.24 0.70 6.72
N ASN A 97 -1.04 0.98 6.50
CA ASN A 97 -1.80 0.57 5.32
C ASN A 97 -2.32 1.75 4.49
N GLU A 98 -1.65 2.90 4.57
CA GLU A 98 -2.08 4.17 4.02
C GLU A 98 -2.17 4.13 2.48
N ILE A 99 -1.25 3.40 1.82
CA ILE A 99 -1.24 3.26 0.36
C ILE A 99 -2.49 2.51 -0.12
N THR A 100 -2.76 1.33 0.44
CA THR A 100 -3.96 0.53 0.12
C THR A 100 -5.24 1.32 0.41
N THR A 101 -5.27 2.02 1.55
CA THR A 101 -6.40 2.86 1.96
C THR A 101 -6.68 3.95 0.92
N ARG A 102 -5.63 4.60 0.41
CA ARG A 102 -5.75 5.65 -0.61
C ARG A 102 -6.23 5.12 -1.96
N GLN A 103 -5.88 3.89 -2.32
CA GLN A 103 -6.42 3.26 -3.54
C GLN A 103 -7.93 3.03 -3.43
N PHE A 104 -8.42 2.58 -2.27
CA PHE A 104 -9.87 2.49 -2.02
C PHE A 104 -10.56 3.86 -2.06
N GLU A 105 -9.93 4.92 -1.54
CA GLU A 105 -10.47 6.29 -1.64
C GLU A 105 -10.63 6.73 -3.09
N ILE A 106 -9.63 6.46 -3.93
CA ILE A 106 -9.71 6.72 -5.37
C ILE A 106 -10.84 5.91 -6.01
N LEU A 107 -10.94 4.63 -5.67
CA LEU A 107 -11.88 3.70 -6.29
C LEU A 107 -13.33 4.07 -6.00
N LYS A 108 -13.63 4.50 -4.77
CA LYS A 108 -15.01 4.81 -4.31
C LYS A 108 -15.44 6.26 -4.55
N ASP A 109 -14.54 7.14 -4.96
CA ASP A 109 -14.85 8.57 -5.16
C ASP A 109 -15.81 8.78 -6.35
N PRO A 110 -17.02 9.34 -6.12
CA PRO A 110 -17.99 9.59 -7.19
C PRO A 110 -17.56 10.71 -8.16
N GLY A 111 -16.54 11.50 -7.82
CA GLY A 111 -15.99 12.56 -8.67
C GLY A 111 -14.84 12.11 -9.57
N ARG A 112 -14.44 10.83 -9.52
CA ARG A 112 -13.31 10.28 -10.28
C ARG A 112 -13.75 9.32 -11.38
N ASN A 113 -12.89 9.13 -12.38
CA ASN A 113 -13.06 8.12 -13.42
C ASN A 113 -12.68 6.72 -12.91
N SER A 114 -13.34 6.30 -11.83
CA SER A 114 -13.17 5.03 -11.13
C SER A 114 -14.56 4.43 -10.82
N LEU A 115 -14.65 3.38 -10.01
CA LEU A 115 -15.92 2.69 -9.73
C LEU A 115 -16.99 3.65 -9.18
N GLY A 116 -16.62 4.55 -8.27
CA GLY A 116 -17.54 5.56 -7.73
C GLY A 116 -18.17 6.42 -8.82
N GLY A 117 -17.36 6.99 -9.71
CA GLY A 117 -17.87 7.82 -10.80
C GLY A 117 -18.61 7.03 -11.87
N PHE A 118 -18.22 5.77 -12.14
CA PHE A 118 -18.98 4.88 -13.02
C PHE A 118 -20.41 4.66 -12.48
N LEU A 119 -20.55 4.29 -11.21
CA LEU A 119 -21.86 4.04 -10.59
C LEU A 119 -22.71 5.31 -10.57
N LYS A 120 -22.10 6.47 -10.27
CA LYS A 120 -22.79 7.76 -10.34
C LYS A 120 -23.30 8.06 -11.75
N LYS A 121 -22.46 7.87 -12.77
CA LYS A 121 -22.85 8.11 -14.16
C LYS A 121 -23.99 7.20 -14.59
N TRP A 122 -23.96 5.93 -14.19
CA TRP A 122 -25.05 4.99 -14.48
C TRP A 122 -26.35 5.42 -13.80
N GLU A 123 -26.29 5.86 -12.56
CA GLU A 123 -27.45 6.40 -11.82
C GLU A 123 -28.05 7.64 -12.51
N GLU A 124 -27.21 8.56 -13.01
CA GLU A 124 -27.63 9.78 -13.69
C GLU A 124 -28.20 9.54 -15.10
N GLU A 125 -27.60 8.63 -15.86
CA GLU A 125 -27.96 8.36 -17.27
C GLU A 125 -28.95 7.19 -17.43
N SER A 126 -29.24 6.46 -16.34
CA SER A 126 -30.04 5.24 -16.28
C SER A 126 -29.47 4.05 -17.06
N ALA A 127 -28.83 4.25 -18.21
CA ALA A 127 -28.15 3.20 -18.97
C ALA A 127 -26.92 3.78 -19.68
N LEU A 128 -25.88 2.97 -19.80
CA LEU A 128 -24.60 3.34 -20.42
C LEU A 128 -24.39 2.58 -21.73
N SER A 129 -23.56 3.12 -22.62
CA SER A 129 -23.22 2.41 -23.87
C SER A 129 -22.28 1.24 -23.60
N ALA A 130 -22.43 0.15 -24.35
CA ALA A 130 -21.59 -1.05 -24.18
C ALA A 130 -20.08 -0.73 -24.29
N GLY A 131 -19.68 0.11 -25.25
CA GLY A 131 -18.27 0.50 -25.41
C GLY A 131 -17.74 1.34 -24.24
N PHE A 132 -18.58 2.17 -23.61
CA PHE A 132 -18.20 2.86 -22.39
C PHE A 132 -18.04 1.89 -21.22
N VAL A 133 -18.98 0.94 -21.06
CA VAL A 133 -18.92 -0.09 -20.02
C VAL A 133 -17.64 -0.91 -20.14
N GLU A 134 -17.31 -1.41 -21.34
CA GLU A 134 -16.10 -2.20 -21.59
C GLU A 134 -14.82 -1.43 -21.24
N GLY A 135 -14.70 -0.18 -21.72
CA GLY A 135 -13.55 0.66 -21.43
C GLY A 135 -13.41 1.00 -19.94
N ALA A 136 -14.51 1.33 -19.27
CA ALA A 136 -14.52 1.61 -17.84
C ALA A 136 -14.21 0.37 -17.00
N ALA A 137 -14.70 -0.81 -17.39
CA ALA A 137 -14.45 -2.09 -16.72
C ALA A 137 -12.95 -2.42 -16.69
N GLY A 138 -12.23 -2.16 -17.79
CA GLY A 138 -10.77 -2.31 -17.82
C GLY A 138 -10.07 -1.42 -16.78
N LEU A 139 -10.36 -0.11 -16.78
CA LEU A 139 -9.75 0.83 -15.84
C LEU A 139 -10.06 0.51 -14.37
N ILE A 140 -11.29 0.08 -14.10
CA ILE A 140 -11.72 -0.29 -12.75
C ILE A 140 -11.10 -1.62 -12.32
N SER A 141 -10.97 -2.58 -13.23
CA SER A 141 -10.24 -3.83 -13.00
C SER A 141 -8.80 -3.55 -12.57
N ASP A 142 -8.08 -2.70 -13.29
CA ASP A 142 -6.69 -2.33 -12.99
C ASP A 142 -6.56 -1.63 -11.61
N GLY A 143 -7.56 -0.81 -11.26
CA GLY A 143 -7.65 -0.18 -9.94
C GLY A 143 -7.78 -1.20 -8.81
N PHE A 144 -8.60 -2.23 -9.00
CA PHE A 144 -8.68 -3.35 -8.05
C PHE A 144 -7.41 -4.18 -8.02
N ASP A 145 -6.79 -4.46 -9.18
CA ASP A 145 -5.54 -5.21 -9.26
C ASP A 145 -4.43 -4.51 -8.48
N THR A 146 -4.35 -3.17 -8.56
CA THR A 146 -3.42 -2.39 -7.73
C THR A 146 -3.63 -2.66 -6.23
N ILE A 147 -4.87 -2.73 -5.75
CA ILE A 147 -5.18 -3.03 -4.34
C ILE A 147 -4.76 -4.46 -3.98
N ILE A 148 -5.08 -5.43 -4.85
CA ILE A 148 -4.80 -6.85 -4.65
C ILE A 148 -3.29 -7.12 -4.64
N GLU A 149 -2.54 -6.49 -5.55
CA GLU A 149 -1.08 -6.56 -5.62
C GLU A 149 -0.43 -5.93 -4.38
N LEU A 150 -0.92 -4.78 -3.92
CA LEU A 150 -0.44 -4.15 -2.69
C LEU A 150 -0.65 -5.04 -1.47
N GLU A 151 -1.77 -5.77 -1.39
CA GLU A 151 -2.02 -6.69 -0.28
C GLU A 151 -1.18 -7.95 -0.39
N SER A 152 -1.19 -8.63 -1.54
CA SER A 152 -0.45 -9.88 -1.76
C SER A 152 1.08 -9.72 -1.69
N GLY A 153 1.59 -8.51 -1.97
CA GLY A 153 3.01 -8.17 -1.83
C GLY A 153 3.46 -7.95 -0.38
N LYS A 154 2.57 -7.97 0.61
CA LYS A 154 2.93 -7.81 2.03
C LYS A 154 3.52 -9.10 2.60
N ARG A 155 4.42 -8.93 3.57
CA ARG A 155 5.03 -10.05 4.30
C ARG A 155 3.99 -10.79 5.13
N LYS A 156 4.08 -12.11 5.15
CA LYS A 156 3.16 -12.95 5.92
C LYS A 156 3.46 -12.88 7.42
N PRO A 157 2.48 -13.04 8.31
CA PRO A 157 2.70 -13.00 9.76
C PRO A 157 3.81 -13.95 10.24
N GLU A 158 3.91 -15.14 9.65
CA GLU A 158 4.92 -16.16 10.01
C GLU A 158 6.35 -15.70 9.67
N GLU A 159 6.52 -14.88 8.64
CA GLU A 159 7.81 -14.28 8.26
C GLU A 159 8.22 -13.14 9.20
N ILE A 160 7.26 -12.55 9.93
CA ILE A 160 7.51 -11.46 10.88
C ILE A 160 7.82 -12.01 12.27
N SER A 161 7.16 -13.09 12.69
CA SER A 161 7.38 -13.71 14.02
C SER A 161 8.72 -14.43 14.16
N ASN A 162 9.38 -14.78 13.05
CA ASN A 162 10.65 -15.52 13.03
C ASN A 162 11.90 -14.62 13.04
N ARG A 163 11.75 -13.33 13.40
CA ARG A 163 12.83 -12.34 13.51
C ARG A 163 12.90 -11.78 14.93
#